data_AF-A0A2M8NTM6-F1
#
_entry.id   AF-A0A2M8NTM6-F1
#
_cell.length_a   1.000
_cell.length_b   1.000
_cell.length_c   1.000
_cell.angle_alpha   90.00
_cell.angle_beta   90.00
_cell.angle_gamma   90.00
#
_symmetry.space_group_name_H-M   'P 1'
#
loop_
_entity.id
_entity.type
_entity.pdbx_description
1 polymer ?
#
loop_
_entity_poly.entity_id
_entity_poly.type
_entity_poly.pdbx_seq_one_letter_code
_entity_poly.pdbx_strand_id
1 'polypeptide(L)'
;MRAIDIIAKKRDGLALTNDEIEWFITAYTHNDIPDYQASALLMAILLRGMTDDEVTTLTMAMANSGMMLDLSDIASYVVDKHSSGGVGDKTTLVVLP
;
A
#
# COMPACT_ATOMS: atom_id res chain seq x y z
N MET A 1 8.13 -15.21 9.88
CA MET A 1 8.93 -14.58 8.81
C MET A 1 9.83 -13.52 9.44
N ARG A 2 10.90 -13.05 8.78
CA ARG A 2 11.75 -11.95 9.30
C ARG A 2 11.81 -10.81 8.30
N ALA A 3 11.64 -9.57 8.76
CA ALA A 3 11.69 -8.39 7.91
C ALA A 3 13.00 -8.28 7.11
N ILE A 4 14.13 -8.67 7.71
CA ILE A 4 15.45 -8.62 7.06
C ILE A 4 15.51 -9.52 5.82
N ASP A 5 14.86 -10.69 5.84
CA ASP A 5 14.87 -11.61 4.70
C ASP A 5 14.06 -11.05 3.53
N ILE A 6 12.92 -10.42 3.82
CA ILE A 6 12.06 -9.74 2.83
C ILE A 6 12.80 -8.54 2.20
N ILE A 7 13.44 -7.72 3.04
CA ILE A 7 14.24 -6.57 2.58
C ILE A 7 15.38 -7.04 1.67
N ALA A 8 16.12 -8.08 2.08
CA ALA A 8 17.21 -8.63 1.27
C ALA A 8 16.70 -9.18 -0.07
N LYS A 9 15.59 -9.92 -0.05
CA LYS A 9 14.95 -10.46 -1.24
C LYS A 9 14.55 -9.37 -2.24
N LYS A 10 13.86 -8.32 -1.77
CA LYS A 10 13.48 -7.19 -2.63
C LYS A 10 14.70 -6.40 -3.11
N ARG A 11 15.70 -6.14 -2.25
CA ARG A 11 16.98 -5.50 -2.62
C ARG A 11 17.68 -6.23 -3.77
N ASP A 12 17.64 -7.56 -3.74
CA ASP A 12 18.27 -8.43 -4.74
C ASP A 12 17.41 -8.56 -6.02
N GLY A 13 16.29 -7.84 -6.11
CA GLY A 13 15.45 -7.74 -7.30
C GLY A 13 14.46 -8.90 -7.46
N LEU A 14 14.27 -9.71 -6.42
CA LEU A 14 13.32 -10.81 -6.43
C LEU A 14 11.92 -10.32 -6.05
N ALA A 15 10.90 -10.92 -6.67
CA ALA A 15 9.50 -10.67 -6.33
C ALA A 15 9.17 -11.23 -4.94
N LEU A 16 8.45 -10.45 -4.16
CA LEU A 16 7.89 -10.87 -2.88
C LEU A 16 6.64 -11.72 -3.13
N THR A 17 6.40 -12.70 -2.26
CA THR A 17 5.16 -13.49 -2.28
C THR A 17 4.03 -12.71 -1.60
N ASN A 18 2.79 -13.13 -1.84
CA ASN A 18 1.64 -12.49 -1.21
C ASN A 18 1.73 -12.57 0.33
N ASP A 19 2.04 -13.74 0.86
CA ASP A 19 2.26 -13.96 2.29
C ASP A 19 3.37 -13.05 2.88
N GLU A 20 4.42 -12.75 2.11
CA GLU A 20 5.50 -11.86 2.56
C GLU A 20 5.03 -10.42 2.69
N ILE A 21 4.23 -9.94 1.74
CA ILE A 21 3.68 -8.60 1.75
C ILE A 21 2.63 -8.46 2.86
N GLU A 22 1.69 -9.40 2.97
CA GLU A 22 0.64 -9.40 3.99
C GLU A 22 1.23 -9.46 5.40
N TRP A 23 2.22 -10.34 5.61
CA TRP A 23 2.91 -10.44 6.89
C TRP A 23 3.63 -9.13 7.23
N PHE A 24 4.34 -8.53 6.27
CA PHE A 24 5.09 -7.29 6.51
C PHE A 24 4.16 -6.14 6.89
N ILE A 25 3.08 -5.95 6.14
CA ILE A 25 2.10 -4.88 6.42
C ILE A 25 1.45 -5.09 7.78
N THR A 26 1.00 -6.32 8.08
CA THR A 26 0.40 -6.64 9.38
C THR A 26 1.37 -6.37 10.52
N ALA A 27 2.60 -6.87 10.44
CA ALA A 27 3.59 -6.67 11.50
C ALA A 27 3.98 -5.20 11.66
N TYR A 28 4.06 -4.44 10.57
CA TYR A 28 4.35 -3.00 10.65
C TYR A 28 3.22 -2.21 11.30
N THR A 29 1.96 -2.47 10.94
CA THR A 29 0.82 -1.75 11.54
C THR A 29 0.57 -2.12 13.00
N HIS A 30 1.06 -3.28 13.46
CA HIS A 30 1.06 -3.69 14.86
C HIS A 30 2.28 -3.19 15.67
N ASN A 31 3.17 -2.40 15.06
CA ASN A 31 4.43 -1.92 15.65
C ASN A 31 5.47 -3.02 15.96
N ASP A 32 5.36 -4.20 15.35
CA ASP A 32 6.34 -5.29 15.47
C ASP A 32 7.56 -5.09 14.56
N ILE A 33 7.43 -4.25 13.52
CA ILE A 33 8.52 -3.84 12.64
C ILE A 33 8.83 -2.37 12.88
N PRO A 34 10.06 -2.01 13.24
CA PRO A 34 10.45 -0.61 13.43
C PRO A 34 10.62 0.14 12.10
N ASP A 35 10.43 1.46 12.14
CA ASP A 35 10.49 2.35 10.97
C ASP A 35 11.77 2.23 10.14
N TYR A 36 12.90 1.91 10.77
CA TYR A 36 14.17 1.75 10.04
C TYR A 36 14.19 0.50 9.14
N GLN A 37 13.39 -0.52 9.43
CA GLN A 37 13.21 -1.68 8.54
C GLN A 37 12.21 -1.37 7.43
N ALA A 38 11.12 -0.67 7.75
CA ALA A 38 10.15 -0.21 6.74
C ALA A 38 10.80 0.72 5.71
N SER A 39 11.57 1.71 6.15
CA SER A 39 12.30 2.62 5.26
C SER A 39 13.34 1.90 4.39
N ALA A 40 14.01 0.86 4.90
CA ALA A 40 14.90 0.02 4.12
C ALA A 40 14.14 -0.77 3.02
N LEU A 41 12.96 -1.32 3.33
CA LEU A 41 12.11 -1.97 2.33
C LEU A 41 11.64 -0.97 1.27
N LEU A 42 11.19 0.23 1.68
CA LEU A 42 10.73 1.28 0.76
C LEU A 42 11.84 1.71 -0.21
N MET A 43 13.07 1.86 0.27
CA MET A 43 14.21 2.18 -0.59
C MET A 43 14.52 1.02 -1.57
N ALA A 44 14.42 -0.23 -1.12
CA ALA A 44 14.58 -1.39 -2.00
C ALA A 44 13.49 -1.42 -3.10
N ILE A 45 12.23 -1.13 -2.75
CA ILE A 45 11.11 -1.01 -3.69
C ILE A 45 11.35 0.15 -4.68
N LEU A 46 11.81 1.31 -4.21
CA LEU A 46 12.11 2.45 -5.08
C LEU A 46 13.14 2.08 -6.16
N LEU A 47 14.17 1.31 -5.80
CA LEU A 47 15.27 0.97 -6.71
C LEU A 47 14.98 -0.24 -7.61
N ARG A 48 14.05 -1.13 -7.21
CA ARG A 48 13.78 -2.41 -7.90
C ARG A 48 12.38 -2.53 -8.49
N GLY A 49 11.47 -1.66 -8.07
CA GLY A 49 10.06 -1.75 -8.40
C GLY A 49 9.35 -2.95 -7.77
N MET A 50 8.12 -3.14 -8.21
CA MET A 50 7.23 -4.25 -7.87
C MET A 50 6.50 -4.69 -9.14
N THR A 51 6.13 -5.97 -9.22
CA THR A 51 5.21 -6.46 -10.24
C THR A 51 3.78 -6.01 -9.95
N ASP A 52 2.88 -6.14 -10.93
CA ASP A 52 1.46 -5.80 -10.74
C ASP A 52 0.80 -6.64 -9.63
N ASP A 53 1.19 -7.92 -9.50
CA ASP A 53 0.72 -8.82 -8.44
C ASP A 53 1.18 -8.34 -7.05
N GLU A 54 2.44 -7.90 -6.96
CA GLU A 54 3.01 -7.34 -5.73
C GLU A 54 2.31 -6.03 -5.35
N VAL A 55 2.09 -5.12 -6.31
CA VAL A 55 1.37 -3.85 -6.09
C VAL A 55 -0.07 -4.10 -5.67
N THR A 56 -0.75 -5.05 -6.31
CA THR A 56 -2.12 -5.44 -5.96
C THR A 56 -2.19 -5.97 -4.53
N THR A 57 -1.28 -6.87 -4.17
CA THR A 57 -1.24 -7.43 -2.80
C THR A 57 -0.92 -6.36 -1.77
N LEU A 58 0.07 -5.49 -2.05
CA LEU A 58 0.41 -4.38 -1.16
C LEU A 58 -0.80 -3.46 -0.94
N THR A 59 -1.52 -3.13 -2.01
CA THR A 59 -2.72 -2.29 -1.94
C THR A 59 -3.81 -2.93 -1.08
N MET A 60 -4.09 -4.21 -1.30
CA MET A 60 -5.11 -4.94 -0.53
C MET A 60 -4.71 -5.14 0.93
N ALA A 61 -3.44 -5.44 1.21
CA ALA A 61 -2.93 -5.58 2.57
C ALA A 61 -3.05 -4.26 3.35
N MET A 62 -2.72 -3.12 2.71
CA MET A 62 -2.92 -1.80 3.33
C MET A 62 -4.40 -1.49 3.54
N ALA A 63 -5.26 -1.73 2.55
CA ALA A 63 -6.70 -1.49 2.67
C ALA A 63 -7.35 -2.31 3.80
N ASN A 64 -6.92 -3.57 3.97
CA ASN A 64 -7.41 -4.48 5.00
C ASN A 64 -6.76 -4.27 6.38
N SER A 65 -5.75 -3.40 6.50
CA SER A 65 -5.07 -3.15 7.77
C SER A 65 -5.88 -2.29 8.76
N GLY A 66 -7.04 -1.77 8.31
CA GLY A 66 -7.91 -0.92 9.10
C GLY A 66 -9.39 -1.22 8.88
N MET A 67 -10.23 -0.22 9.15
CA MET A 67 -11.66 -0.32 8.95
C MET A 67 -12.03 -0.15 7.48
N MET A 68 -12.98 -0.97 7.00
CA MET A 68 -13.58 -0.83 5.68
C MET A 68 -14.98 -0.24 5.82
N LEU A 69 -15.22 0.88 5.13
CA LEU A 69 -16.55 1.50 5.11
C LEU A 69 -17.48 0.72 4.18
N ASP A 70 -18.65 0.35 4.69
CA ASP A 70 -19.75 -0.15 3.87
C ASP A 70 -20.69 1.02 3.54
N LEU A 71 -20.84 1.31 2.24
CA LEU A 71 -21.66 2.41 1.74
C LEU A 71 -22.91 1.91 1.01
N SER A 72 -23.22 0.61 1.10
CA SER A 72 -24.36 -0.01 0.41
C SER A 72 -25.71 0.58 0.84
N ASP A 73 -25.83 1.03 2.09
CA ASP A 73 -27.03 1.69 2.62
C ASP A 73 -27.13 3.18 2.23
N ILE A 74 -26.08 3.78 1.66
CA ILE A 74 -26.04 5.22 1.34
C ILE A 74 -26.56 5.48 -0.08
N ALA A 75 -26.10 4.71 -1.07
CA ALA A 75 -26.50 4.86 -2.47
C ALA A 75 -26.25 3.57 -3.26
N SER A 76 -27.03 3.37 -4.33
CA SER A 76 -26.82 2.24 -5.26
C SER A 76 -25.51 2.33 -6.04
N TYR A 77 -24.97 3.54 -6.22
CA TYR A 77 -23.68 3.78 -6.85
C TYR A 77 -22.93 4.87 -6.08
N VAL A 78 -21.73 4.53 -5.62
CA VAL A 78 -20.81 5.48 -5.00
C VAL A 78 -19.61 5.64 -5.92
N VAL A 79 -19.25 6.89 -6.21
CA VAL A 79 -18.12 7.24 -7.08
C VAL A 79 -17.18 8.12 -6.27
N ASP A 80 -15.88 7.84 -6.39
CA ASP A 80 -14.82 8.66 -5.79
C ASP A 80 -13.95 9.26 -6.90
N LYS A 81 -13.32 10.40 -6.59
CA LYS A 81 -12.32 11.04 -7.44
C LYS A 81 -11.07 11.29 -6.62
N HIS A 82 -9.96 10.73 -7.09
CA HIS A 82 -8.63 11.00 -6.56
C HIS A 82 -7.77 11.77 -7.57
N SER A 83 -6.79 12.56 -7.09
CA SER A 83 -5.76 13.21 -7.92
C SER A 83 -4.40 12.73 -7.48
N SER A 84 -3.53 12.35 -8.41
CA SER A 84 -2.12 12.08 -8.10
C SER A 84 -1.33 13.34 -7.70
N GLY A 85 -1.94 14.53 -7.85
CA GLY A 85 -1.34 15.83 -7.54
C GLY A 85 -1.11 16.70 -8.77
N GLY A 86 -1.07 18.01 -8.56
CA GLY A 86 -0.84 19.02 -9.61
C GLY A 86 -0.89 20.44 -9.04
N VAL A 87 -0.09 21.36 -9.59
CA VAL A 87 -0.09 22.75 -9.13
C VAL A 87 -1.36 23.46 -9.62
N GLY A 88 -2.23 23.82 -8.68
CA GLY A 88 -3.49 24.51 -8.99
C GLY A 88 -4.65 23.57 -9.39
N ASP A 89 -4.55 22.27 -9.14
CA ASP A 89 -5.67 21.34 -9.37
C ASP A 89 -6.82 21.62 -8.40
N LYS A 90 -7.86 22.31 -8.90
CA LYS A 90 -9.09 22.64 -8.16
C LYS A 90 -10.26 21.74 -8.53
N THR A 91 -10.01 20.64 -9.25
CA THR A 91 -11.07 19.78 -9.82
C THR A 91 -12.04 19.27 -8.76
N THR A 92 -11.52 18.83 -7.61
CA THR A 92 -12.36 18.30 -6.51
C THR A 92 -13.39 19.32 -6.02
N LEU A 93 -13.05 20.61 -5.96
CA LEU A 93 -13.97 21.67 -5.53
C LEU A 93 -15.12 21.92 -6.51
N VAL A 94 -14.94 21.56 -7.78
CA VAL A 94 -15.96 21.76 -8.83
C VAL A 94 -16.78 20.48 -9.03
N VAL A 95 -16.15 19.31 -8.91
CA VAL A 95 -16.78 18.00 -9.14
C VAL A 95 -17.65 17.56 -7.96
N LEU A 96 -17.27 17.90 -6.72
CA LEU A 96 -18.03 17.60 -5.51
C LEU A 96 -18.62 18.92 -4.95
N PRO A 97 -19.89 19.27 -5.26
CA PRO A 97 -20.54 20.48 -4.78
C PRO A 97 -20.88 20.45 -3.28
#